data_AF-A0A975ZCF7-F1
#
_entry.id   AF-A0A975ZCF7-F1
#
_cell.length_a   1.000
_cell.length_b   1.000
_cell.length_c   1.000
_cell.angle_alpha   90.00
_cell.angle_beta   90.00
_cell.angle_gamma   90.00
#
_symmetry.space_group_name_H-M   'P 1'
#
loop_
_entity.id
_entity.type
_entity.pdbx_description
1 polymer ?
#
loop_
_entity_poly.entity_id
_entity_poly.type
_entity_poly.pdbx_seq_one_letter_code
_entity_poly.pdbx_strand_id
1 'polypeptide(L)'
;MDSMLPMTRLLLALFLHAACAAAAAQTLILRPAVVPLKGETGQSVTQSLAMQNESDVALEFVMEAKDVVVREGARQFVEAGRLPDSIAASAVFSPPRIRVEPRSSGSVSVTFTLPPTMRHRAVVALFRGTNAVVTGKQRALLSLGTLFTFTVSDRISIQAQPLEVIPPSASANAQLRSQVVNDGTEPAIPGGMGIILDEQGKLVGKVPFQKKRLLPGEKATLVADFPGDLPTGNYRAVATFDIAGRPLTLSSSLSVP
;
A
#
# COMPACT_ATOMS: atom_id res chain seq x y z
N MET A 1 -12.65 46.78 -71.20
CA MET A 1 -13.85 46.08 -70.69
C MET A 1 -13.44 44.67 -70.36
N ASP A 2 -13.54 44.37 -69.06
CA ASP A 2 -13.89 43.08 -68.46
C ASP A 2 -12.98 41.88 -68.79
N SER A 3 -12.09 41.50 -67.86
CA SER A 3 -12.38 40.65 -66.70
C SER A 3 -12.64 39.19 -67.11
N MET A 4 -11.75 38.28 -66.70
CA MET A 4 -12.09 37.10 -65.88
C MET A 4 -10.92 36.09 -65.83
N LEU A 5 -10.31 35.96 -64.65
CA LEU A 5 -9.72 34.71 -64.17
C LEU A 5 -10.86 33.70 -63.89
N PRO A 6 -10.64 32.37 -64.02
CA PRO A 6 -10.20 31.66 -62.81
C PRO A 6 -9.16 30.56 -63.09
N MET A 7 -8.07 30.60 -62.33
CA MET A 7 -7.04 29.58 -62.29
C MET A 7 -7.54 28.36 -61.49
N THR A 8 -7.50 27.22 -62.16
CA THR A 8 -8.04 25.94 -61.75
C THR A 8 -7.31 25.33 -60.56
N ARG A 9 -8.13 24.84 -59.62
CA ARG A 9 -7.87 23.99 -58.45
C ARG A 9 -6.74 22.96 -58.63
N LEU A 10 -5.80 22.93 -57.69
CA LEU A 10 -5.07 21.71 -57.32
C LEU A 10 -5.13 21.54 -55.80
N LEU A 11 -6.01 20.64 -55.37
CA LEU A 11 -6.10 20.14 -53.99
C LEU A 11 -4.87 19.26 -53.71
N LEU A 12 -3.97 19.71 -52.85
CA LEU A 12 -2.98 18.84 -52.21
C LEU A 12 -3.53 18.46 -50.83
N ALA A 13 -4.07 17.25 -50.73
CA ALA A 13 -4.55 16.67 -49.47
C ALA A 13 -3.34 16.29 -48.59
N LEU A 14 -2.97 17.19 -47.69
CA LEU A 14 -1.99 16.92 -46.64
C LEU A 14 -2.69 16.09 -45.55
N PHE A 15 -2.47 14.77 -45.55
CA PHE A 15 -2.87 13.89 -44.45
C PHE A 15 -2.06 14.27 -43.20
N LEU A 16 -2.64 15.13 -42.37
CA LEU A 16 -2.20 15.39 -41.00
C LEU A 16 -2.31 14.08 -40.20
N HIS A 17 -1.23 13.31 -40.14
CA HIS A 17 -1.05 12.31 -39.10
C HIS A 17 -0.76 13.08 -37.81
N ALA A 18 -1.81 13.44 -37.08
CA ALA A 18 -1.70 13.80 -35.68
C ALA A 18 -1.25 12.54 -34.93
N ALA A 19 0.06 12.30 -34.89
CA ALA A 19 0.66 11.37 -33.95
C ALA A 19 0.35 11.91 -32.55
N CYS A 20 -0.68 11.34 -31.93
CA CYS A 20 -0.93 11.50 -30.52
C CYS A 20 0.28 10.89 -29.82
N ALA A 21 1.27 11.72 -29.47
CA ALA A 21 2.39 11.29 -28.65
C ALA A 21 1.83 10.91 -27.29
N ALA A 22 1.56 9.62 -27.11
CA ALA A 22 1.28 9.06 -25.79
C ALA A 22 2.47 9.46 -24.91
N ALA A 23 2.22 10.28 -23.90
CA ALA A 23 3.23 10.55 -22.89
C ALA A 23 3.63 9.20 -22.29
N ALA A 24 4.84 8.73 -22.63
CA ALA A 24 5.35 7.48 -22.11
C ALA A 24 5.47 7.63 -20.59
N ALA A 25 4.54 7.01 -19.86
CA ALA A 25 4.59 6.96 -18.41
C ALA A 25 5.86 6.21 -18.02
N GLN A 26 6.86 6.93 -17.52
CA GLN A 26 8.05 6.35 -16.93
C GLN A 26 7.61 5.53 -15.72
N THR A 27 7.57 4.20 -15.89
CA THR A 27 7.07 3.30 -14.85
C THR A 27 8.26 2.56 -14.25
N LEU A 28 8.33 2.52 -12.93
CA LEU A 28 9.34 1.79 -12.18
C LEU A 28 8.61 0.89 -11.19
N ILE A 29 8.96 -0.39 -11.19
CA ILE A 29 8.28 -1.39 -10.37
C ILE A 29 9.30 -2.02 -9.44
N LEU A 30 8.97 -2.12 -8.15
CA LEU A 30 9.74 -2.86 -7.14
C LEU A 30 8.86 -3.96 -6.54
N ARG A 31 9.39 -5.19 -6.49
CA ARG A 31 8.68 -6.37 -5.99
C ARG A 31 9.54 -7.14 -4.98
N PRO A 32 8.97 -7.59 -3.85
CA PRO A 32 7.62 -7.27 -3.35
C PRO A 32 7.56 -5.85 -2.77
N ALA A 33 6.36 -5.26 -2.67
CA ALA A 33 6.16 -4.02 -1.92
C ALA A 33 6.19 -4.25 -0.40
N VAL A 34 5.76 -5.44 0.05
CA VAL A 34 5.76 -5.84 1.45
C VAL A 34 6.21 -7.29 1.58
N VAL A 35 7.12 -7.58 2.50
CA VAL A 35 7.62 -8.93 2.79
C VAL A 35 7.34 -9.26 4.26
N PRO A 36 6.39 -10.17 4.56
CA PRO A 36 6.27 -10.75 5.89
C PRO A 36 7.34 -11.84 6.08
N LEU A 37 8.13 -11.74 7.15
CA LEU A 37 9.16 -12.71 7.51
C LEU A 37 8.84 -13.28 8.90
N LYS A 38 8.98 -14.60 9.05
CA LYS A 38 8.93 -15.28 10.35
C LYS A 38 10.31 -15.84 10.66
N GLY A 39 10.77 -15.70 11.90
CA GLY A 39 12.07 -16.19 12.32
C GLY A 39 12.28 -16.04 13.82
N GLU A 40 13.48 -16.36 14.28
CA GLU A 40 13.87 -16.24 15.70
C GLU A 40 14.94 -15.16 15.88
N THR A 41 15.04 -14.61 17.08
CA THR A 41 16.08 -13.63 17.39
C THR A 41 17.46 -14.28 17.26
N GLY A 42 18.44 -13.51 16.77
CA GLY A 42 19.78 -13.98 16.42
C GLY A 42 19.89 -14.62 15.03
N GLN A 43 18.78 -14.98 14.38
CA GLN A 43 18.83 -15.56 13.02
C GLN A 43 19.00 -14.48 11.95
N SER A 44 19.66 -14.86 10.86
CA SER A 44 19.70 -14.05 9.64
C SER A 44 18.66 -14.52 8.64
N VAL A 45 18.06 -13.57 7.93
CA VAL A 45 17.07 -13.81 6.88
C VAL A 45 17.41 -12.99 5.65
N THR A 46 17.45 -13.65 4.49
CA THR A 46 17.76 -13.04 3.20
C THR A 46 16.53 -13.02 2.32
N GLN A 47 16.28 -11.88 1.67
CA GLN A 47 15.19 -11.71 0.71
C GLN A 47 15.72 -11.10 -0.59
N SER A 48 15.31 -11.66 -1.72
CA SER A 48 15.52 -11.06 -3.04
C SER A 48 14.41 -10.06 -3.37
N LEU A 49 14.81 -8.90 -3.88
CA LEU A 49 13.98 -7.80 -4.34
C LEU A 49 14.25 -7.58 -5.83
N ALA A 50 13.20 -7.61 -6.64
CA ALA A 50 13.27 -7.42 -8.08
C ALA A 50 12.79 -6.01 -8.46
N MET A 51 13.55 -5.35 -9.31
CA MET A 51 13.23 -4.04 -9.86
C MET A 51 13.09 -4.15 -11.38
N GLN A 52 12.07 -3.50 -11.93
CA GLN A 52 11.82 -3.45 -13.37
C GLN A 52 11.68 -1.99 -13.80
N ASN A 53 12.50 -1.60 -14.76
CA ASN A 53 12.54 -0.27 -15.32
C ASN A 53 11.82 -0.27 -16.68
N GLU A 54 10.60 0.27 -16.71
CA GLU A 54 9.80 0.42 -17.93
C GLU A 54 10.03 1.77 -18.61
N SER A 55 10.98 2.56 -18.12
CA SER A 55 11.36 3.82 -18.76
C SER A 55 12.39 3.61 -19.87
N ASP A 56 12.60 4.67 -20.64
CA ASP A 56 13.58 4.71 -21.73
C ASP A 56 14.95 5.23 -21.28
N VAL A 57 15.17 5.39 -19.97
CA VAL A 57 16.45 5.86 -19.40
C VAL A 57 16.99 4.87 -18.39
N ALA A 58 18.32 4.75 -18.30
CA ALA A 58 18.96 3.97 -17.25
C ALA A 58 18.72 4.63 -15.89
N LEU A 59 18.44 3.83 -14.87
CA LEU A 59 18.19 4.31 -13.51
C LEU A 59 19.19 3.69 -12.55
N GLU A 60 19.74 4.52 -11.66
CA GLU A 60 20.74 4.11 -10.67
C GLU A 60 20.23 4.33 -9.26
N PHE A 61 20.41 3.35 -8.39
CA PHE A 61 19.93 3.36 -7.02
C PHE A 61 21.03 3.00 -6.02
N VAL A 62 21.00 3.68 -4.88
CA VAL A 62 21.69 3.28 -3.65
C VAL A 62 20.64 2.76 -2.67
N MET A 63 20.92 1.63 -2.03
CA MET A 63 20.01 1.04 -1.06
C MET A 63 20.40 1.42 0.36
N GLU A 64 19.39 1.75 1.16
CA GLU A 64 19.51 1.98 2.60
C GLU A 64 18.37 1.27 3.34
N ALA A 65 18.60 0.90 4.60
CA ALA A 65 17.57 0.37 5.47
C ALA A 65 17.26 1.36 6.59
N LYS A 66 15.99 1.49 6.96
CA LYS A 66 15.55 2.26 8.14
C LYS A 66 14.60 1.43 8.98
N ASP A 67 14.74 1.52 10.29
CA ASP A 67 13.77 0.93 11.19
C ASP A 67 12.44 1.68 11.06
N VAL A 68 11.34 0.93 11.16
CA VAL A 68 9.99 1.49 11.17
C VAL A 68 9.42 1.31 12.57
N VAL A 69 9.20 2.43 13.24
CA VAL A 69 8.58 2.49 14.57
C VAL A 69 7.22 3.13 14.48
N VAL A 70 6.35 2.84 15.44
CA VAL A 70 5.08 3.55 15.59
C VAL A 70 5.21 4.54 16.74
N ARG A 71 4.92 5.80 16.47
CA ARG A 71 4.82 6.87 17.48
C ARG A 71 3.54 7.65 17.21
N GLU A 72 2.78 7.92 18.27
CA GLU A 72 1.49 8.64 18.16
C GLU A 72 0.50 7.96 17.19
N GLY A 73 0.59 6.62 17.07
CA GLY A 73 -0.26 5.82 16.18
C GLY A 73 0.15 5.85 14.69
N ALA A 74 1.22 6.57 14.33
CA ALA A 74 1.73 6.67 12.97
C ALA A 74 3.14 6.09 12.81
N ARG A 75 3.44 5.60 11.61
CA ARG A 75 4.77 5.06 11.27
C ARG A 75 5.77 6.19 11.11
N GLN A 76 6.95 6.02 11.69
CA GLN A 76 8.10 6.89 11.53
C GLN A 76 9.33 6.07 11.13
N PHE A 77 10.15 6.64 10.25
CA PHE A 77 11.41 6.03 9.85
C PHE A 77 12.54 6.52 10.74
N VAL A 78 13.36 5.58 11.20
CA VAL A 78 14.51 5.86 12.06
C VAL A 78 15.76 5.30 11.40
N GLU A 79 16.82 6.11 11.37
CA GLU A 79 18.09 5.69 10.77
C GLU A 79 18.65 4.43 11.45
N ALA A 80 19.26 3.57 10.65
CA ALA A 80 19.93 2.36 11.11
C ALA A 80 20.90 2.66 12.25
N GLY A 81 20.85 1.85 13.32
CA GLY A 81 21.73 1.95 14.48
C GLY A 81 21.34 3.03 15.49
N ARG A 82 20.28 3.82 15.27
CA ARG A 82 19.81 4.81 16.25
C ARG A 82 18.97 4.21 17.37
N LEU A 83 18.44 3.01 17.19
CA LEU A 83 17.68 2.28 18.21
C LEU A 83 18.57 1.17 18.81
N PRO A 84 18.49 0.90 20.13
CA PRO A 84 19.27 -0.17 20.75
C PRO A 84 19.00 -1.56 20.15
N ASP A 85 17.78 -1.77 19.64
CA ASP A 85 17.30 -3.00 19.01
C ASP A 85 17.15 -2.87 17.49
N SER A 86 17.91 -1.96 16.85
CA SER A 86 17.82 -1.67 15.41
C SER A 86 18.02 -2.92 14.56
N ILE A 87 17.01 -3.27 13.76
CA ILE A 87 17.11 -4.36 12.78
C ILE A 87 17.84 -3.82 11.54
N ALA A 88 17.55 -2.59 11.13
CA ALA A 88 18.15 -1.93 9.98
C ALA A 88 19.68 -1.79 10.08
N ALA A 89 20.24 -1.70 11.29
CA ALA A 89 21.70 -1.69 11.52
C ALA A 89 22.41 -2.94 10.97
N SER A 90 21.71 -4.06 10.89
CA SER A 90 22.24 -5.33 10.38
C SER A 90 22.05 -5.53 8.88
N ALA A 91 21.37 -4.60 8.20
CA ALA A 91 20.95 -4.78 6.81
C ALA A 91 22.16 -4.77 5.87
N VAL A 92 22.33 -5.84 5.10
CA VAL A 92 23.36 -5.96 4.07
C VAL A 92 22.70 -6.16 2.71
N PHE A 93 22.93 -5.20 1.80
CA PHE A 93 22.45 -5.25 0.42
C PHE A 93 23.53 -5.79 -0.52
N SER A 94 23.16 -6.73 -1.37
CA SER A 94 24.04 -7.31 -2.39
C SER A 94 23.34 -7.34 -3.76
N PRO A 95 23.81 -6.53 -4.73
CA PRO A 95 24.82 -5.48 -4.57
C PRO A 95 24.30 -4.30 -3.71
N PRO A 96 25.18 -3.41 -3.18
CA PRO A 96 24.77 -2.22 -2.42
C PRO A 96 24.32 -1.04 -3.31
N ARG A 97 24.57 -1.14 -4.61
CA ARG A 97 24.07 -0.24 -5.64
C ARG A 97 23.59 -1.05 -6.83
N ILE A 98 22.54 -0.59 -7.49
CA ILE A 98 22.06 -1.23 -8.70
C ILE A 98 21.79 -0.20 -9.78
N ARG A 99 22.21 -0.53 -11.00
CA ARG A 99 21.84 0.17 -12.21
C ARG A 99 20.91 -0.72 -13.01
N VAL A 100 19.75 -0.20 -13.38
CA VAL A 100 18.75 -0.92 -14.19
C VAL A 100 18.62 -0.20 -15.52
N GLU A 101 19.06 -0.86 -16.59
CA GLU A 101 19.00 -0.33 -17.94
C GLU A 101 17.55 -0.10 -18.40
N PRO A 102 17.32 0.74 -19.44
CA PRO A 102 16.00 0.92 -20.02
C PRO A 102 15.35 -0.41 -20.39
N ARG A 103 14.04 -0.53 -20.14
CA ARG A 103 13.24 -1.72 -20.48
C ARG A 103 13.81 -3.04 -19.94
N SER A 104 14.50 -2.97 -18.81
CA SER A 104 15.23 -4.09 -18.22
C SER A 104 14.86 -4.31 -16.76
N SER A 105 15.35 -5.42 -16.20
CA SER A 105 15.15 -5.80 -14.80
C SER A 105 16.48 -6.01 -14.09
N GLY A 106 16.48 -5.76 -12.79
CA GLY A 106 17.60 -6.00 -11.89
C GLY A 106 17.11 -6.63 -10.58
N SER A 107 18.03 -7.23 -9.83
CA SER A 107 17.71 -7.83 -8.54
C SER A 107 18.76 -7.46 -7.49
N VAL A 108 18.30 -7.27 -6.26
CA VAL A 108 19.12 -7.03 -5.07
C VAL A 108 18.67 -8.00 -4.00
N SER A 109 19.62 -8.65 -3.33
CA SER A 109 19.34 -9.38 -2.10
C SER A 109 19.60 -8.48 -0.89
N VAL A 110 18.71 -8.51 0.09
CA VAL A 110 18.92 -7.89 1.40
C VAL A 110 18.93 -8.97 2.47
N THR A 111 19.93 -8.93 3.35
CA THR A 111 20.02 -9.81 4.52
C THR A 111 19.87 -8.98 5.78
N PHE A 112 19.01 -9.41 6.69
CA PHE A 112 18.86 -8.85 8.03
C PHE A 112 19.31 -9.89 9.06
N THR A 113 19.92 -9.46 10.15
CA THR A 113 20.14 -10.29 11.35
C THR A 113 19.23 -9.77 12.46
N LEU A 114 18.35 -10.63 12.96
CA LEU A 114 17.35 -10.24 13.95
C LEU A 114 18.05 -10.04 15.31
N PRO A 115 17.92 -8.88 15.97
CA PRO A 115 18.60 -8.65 17.23
C PRO A 115 18.01 -9.52 18.36
N PRO A 116 18.77 -9.79 19.44
CA PRO A 116 18.33 -10.64 20.57
C PRO A 116 17.02 -10.18 21.22
N THR A 117 16.81 -8.87 21.26
CA THR A 117 15.56 -8.23 21.68
C THR A 117 15.05 -7.38 20.53
N MET A 118 13.76 -7.45 20.27
CA MET A 118 13.10 -6.62 19.26
C MET A 118 11.86 -6.01 19.91
N ARG A 119 11.72 -4.69 19.91
CA ARG A 119 10.48 -3.98 20.28
C ARG A 119 9.73 -3.47 19.06
N HIS A 120 10.48 -3.12 18.02
CA HIS A 120 9.93 -2.86 16.71
C HIS A 120 10.01 -4.12 15.84
N ARG A 121 9.17 -4.16 14.81
CA ARG A 121 8.92 -5.36 14.00
C ARG A 121 8.97 -5.06 12.51
N ALA A 122 9.59 -3.95 12.12
CA ALA A 122 9.61 -3.55 10.73
C ALA A 122 10.84 -2.73 10.35
N VAL A 123 11.24 -2.93 9.10
CA VAL A 123 12.29 -2.19 8.40
C VAL A 123 11.76 -1.81 7.03
N VAL A 124 12.13 -0.64 6.53
CA VAL A 124 11.94 -0.30 5.13
C VAL A 124 13.30 -0.35 4.43
N ALA A 125 13.40 -1.13 3.35
CA ALA A 125 14.51 -1.04 2.41
C ALA A 125 14.15 0.02 1.38
N LEU A 126 14.90 1.11 1.33
CA LEU A 126 14.70 2.23 0.42
C LEU A 126 15.73 2.16 -0.71
N PHE A 127 15.24 2.27 -1.95
CA PHE A 127 16.03 2.42 -3.16
C PHE A 127 16.01 3.89 -3.53
N ARG A 128 17.10 4.62 -3.26
CA ARG A 128 17.21 6.04 -3.57
C ARG A 128 17.89 6.25 -4.91
N GLY A 129 17.19 6.87 -5.85
CA GLY A 129 17.72 7.25 -7.15
C GLY A 129 18.88 8.21 -7.01
N THR A 130 19.98 7.95 -7.73
CA THR A 130 21.18 8.81 -7.74
C THR A 130 21.30 9.64 -9.01
N ASN A 131 20.55 9.30 -10.06
CA ASN A 131 20.46 10.08 -11.28
C ASN A 131 19.06 10.66 -11.47
N ALA A 132 19.01 11.90 -11.96
CA ALA A 132 17.75 12.58 -12.21
C ALA A 132 17.12 12.08 -13.51
N VAL A 133 15.84 11.74 -13.43
CA VAL A 133 15.02 11.51 -14.62
C VAL A 133 14.50 12.86 -15.09
N VAL A 134 14.66 13.13 -16.38
CA VAL A 134 14.28 14.40 -17.01
C VAL A 134 13.06 14.17 -17.89
N THR A 135 11.99 14.91 -17.61
CA THR A 135 10.76 14.88 -18.40
C THR A 135 10.38 16.32 -18.73
N GLY A 136 10.63 16.74 -19.97
CA GLY A 136 10.51 18.14 -20.38
C GLY A 136 11.48 19.04 -19.59
N LYS A 137 10.93 20.00 -18.84
CA LYS A 137 11.70 20.91 -17.97
C LYS A 137 11.85 20.41 -16.54
N GLN A 138 11.24 19.29 -16.18
CA GLN A 138 11.25 18.77 -14.82
C GLN A 138 12.37 17.75 -14.63
N ARG A 139 12.98 17.79 -13.44
CA ARG A 139 13.99 16.83 -12.99
C ARG A 139 13.53 16.22 -11.68
N ALA A 140 13.51 14.90 -11.60
CA ALA A 140 13.12 14.18 -10.40
C ALA A 140 14.12 13.07 -10.06
N LEU A 141 14.37 12.86 -8.77
CA LEU A 141 15.01 11.64 -8.27
C LEU A 141 13.92 10.67 -7.86
N LEU A 142 13.97 9.46 -8.41
CA LEU A 142 13.01 8.42 -8.07
C LEU A 142 13.41 7.76 -6.75
N SER A 143 12.43 7.36 -5.94
CA SER A 143 12.68 6.54 -4.75
C SER A 143 11.54 5.55 -4.56
N LEU A 144 11.89 4.33 -4.18
CA LEU A 144 10.95 3.25 -3.91
C LEU A 144 11.35 2.55 -2.61
N GLY A 145 10.42 1.78 -2.04
CA GLY A 145 10.77 0.98 -0.88
C GLY A 145 9.94 -0.28 -0.74
N THR A 146 10.55 -1.27 -0.09
CA THR A 146 9.91 -2.50 0.36
C THR A 146 9.81 -2.48 1.87
N LEU A 147 8.60 -2.67 2.39
CA LEU A 147 8.38 -2.84 3.83
C LEU A 147 8.60 -4.30 4.23
N PHE A 148 9.56 -4.53 5.11
CA PHE A 148 9.75 -5.80 5.78
C PHE A 148 9.04 -5.77 7.13
N THR A 149 8.28 -6.81 7.43
CA THR A 149 7.71 -7.00 8.77
C THR A 149 8.11 -8.35 9.32
N PHE A 150 8.55 -8.37 10.56
CA PHE A 150 9.10 -9.56 11.21
C PHE A 150 8.10 -10.08 12.24
N THR A 151 7.94 -11.40 12.31
CA THR A 151 7.16 -12.09 13.34
C THR A 151 8.10 -13.06 14.06
N VAL A 152 8.29 -12.84 15.36
CA VAL A 152 9.22 -13.63 16.19
C VAL A 152 8.55 -14.30 17.40
N SER A 153 7.25 -14.09 17.56
CA SER A 153 6.41 -14.77 18.55
C SER A 153 4.98 -14.89 18.01
N ASP A 154 4.06 -15.45 18.80
CA ASP A 154 2.64 -15.56 18.44
C ASP A 154 1.75 -14.54 19.19
N ARG A 155 2.34 -13.47 19.75
CA ARG A 155 1.61 -12.45 20.53
C ARG A 155 0.95 -11.40 19.64
N ILE A 156 -0.07 -11.84 18.90
CA ILE A 156 -0.94 -10.98 18.10
C ILE A 156 -2.17 -10.61 18.95
N SER A 157 -2.46 -9.31 19.04
CA SER A 157 -3.65 -8.78 19.69
C SER A 157 -4.12 -7.52 18.97
N ILE A 158 -5.43 -7.37 18.81
CA ILE A 158 -6.06 -6.18 18.23
C ILE A 158 -7.22 -5.80 19.14
N GLN A 159 -7.30 -4.52 19.50
CA GLN A 159 -8.51 -3.93 20.09
C GLN A 159 -9.27 -3.17 19.00
N ALA A 160 -10.60 -3.23 19.05
CA ALA A 160 -11.47 -2.49 18.15
C ALA A 160 -12.41 -1.58 18.95
N GLN A 161 -12.62 -0.38 18.44
CA GLN A 161 -13.69 0.51 18.88
C GLN A 161 -15.05 -0.01 18.37
N PRO A 162 -16.17 0.44 18.99
CA PRO A 162 -17.50 0.09 18.52
C PRO A 162 -17.68 0.28 17.02
N LEU A 163 -18.54 -0.56 16.42
CA LEU A 163 -18.87 -0.47 15.01
C LEU A 163 -19.67 0.82 14.75
N GLU A 164 -19.18 1.64 13.84
CA GLU A 164 -19.89 2.78 13.29
C GLU A 164 -20.52 2.37 11.95
N VAL A 165 -21.75 2.82 11.71
CA VAL A 165 -22.45 2.60 10.44
C VAL A 165 -22.86 3.94 9.86
N ILE A 166 -22.40 4.20 8.64
CA ILE A 166 -22.75 5.39 7.89
C ILE A 166 -23.82 5.00 6.87
N PRO A 167 -25.02 5.60 6.91
CA PRO A 167 -26.08 5.33 5.93
C PRO A 167 -25.64 5.72 4.51
N PRO A 168 -26.28 5.15 3.47
CA PRO A 168 -26.02 5.57 2.11
C PRO A 168 -26.50 7.02 1.89
N SER A 169 -25.88 7.70 0.92
CA SER A 169 -26.27 9.03 0.46
C SER A 169 -26.37 9.06 -1.06
N ALA A 170 -26.80 10.20 -1.63
CA ALA A 170 -26.92 10.37 -3.08
C ALA A 170 -25.59 10.17 -3.84
N SER A 171 -24.44 10.26 -3.17
CA SER A 171 -23.11 10.16 -3.78
C SER A 171 -22.20 9.11 -3.14
N ALA A 172 -22.69 8.37 -2.14
CA ALA A 172 -21.88 7.40 -1.42
C ALA A 172 -22.69 6.20 -0.94
N ASN A 173 -22.07 5.04 -1.03
CA ASN A 173 -22.58 3.79 -0.49
C ASN A 173 -22.63 3.82 1.05
N ALA A 174 -23.44 2.93 1.62
CA ALA A 174 -23.41 2.70 3.07
C ALA A 174 -22.04 2.13 3.48
N GLN A 175 -21.55 2.51 4.66
CA GLN A 175 -20.24 2.06 5.14
C GLN A 175 -20.28 1.53 6.55
N LEU A 176 -19.53 0.45 6.77
CA LEU A 176 -19.23 -0.08 8.10
C LEU A 176 -17.80 0.30 8.44
N ARG A 177 -17.60 0.91 9.61
CA ARG A 177 -16.29 1.41 10.05
C ARG A 177 -16.01 1.01 11.49
N SER A 178 -14.77 0.63 11.76
CA SER A 178 -14.29 0.49 13.14
C SER A 178 -12.82 0.88 13.21
N GLN A 179 -12.47 1.71 14.19
CA GLN A 179 -11.08 1.99 14.49
C GLN A 179 -10.49 0.82 15.28
N VAL A 180 -9.35 0.32 14.82
CA VAL A 180 -8.59 -0.76 15.45
C VAL A 180 -7.20 -0.27 15.85
N VAL A 181 -6.66 -0.87 16.89
CA VAL A 181 -5.27 -0.69 17.33
C VAL A 181 -4.62 -2.06 17.53
N ASN A 182 -3.40 -2.22 17.04
CA ASN A 182 -2.58 -3.38 17.36
C ASN A 182 -1.93 -3.16 18.73
N ASP A 183 -2.51 -3.76 19.77
CA ASP A 183 -2.00 -3.75 21.14
C ASP A 183 -1.12 -4.98 21.44
N GLY A 184 -0.90 -5.85 20.45
CA GLY A 184 0.06 -6.94 20.50
C GLY A 184 1.50 -6.51 20.23
N THR A 185 2.41 -7.48 20.23
CA THR A 185 3.84 -7.25 19.94
C THR A 185 4.26 -7.66 18.54
N GLU A 186 3.37 -8.24 17.76
CA GLU A 186 3.63 -8.73 16.41
C GLU A 186 2.81 -7.97 15.36
N PRO A 187 3.30 -7.84 14.12
CA PRO A 187 2.50 -7.28 13.03
C PRO A 187 1.23 -8.11 12.80
N ALA A 188 0.11 -7.42 12.56
CA ALA A 188 -1.18 -8.06 12.34
C ALA A 188 -1.82 -7.54 11.04
N ILE A 189 -2.63 -8.37 10.39
CA ILE A 189 -3.44 -7.96 9.23
C ILE A 189 -4.88 -8.39 9.54
N PRO A 190 -5.62 -7.63 10.37
CA PRO A 190 -7.01 -7.94 10.63
C PRO A 190 -7.79 -7.99 9.30
N GLY A 191 -8.48 -9.11 9.10
CA GLY A 191 -9.50 -9.25 8.08
C GLY A 191 -10.87 -9.32 8.75
N GLY A 192 -11.94 -9.16 7.98
CA GLY A 192 -13.26 -9.30 8.55
C GLY A 192 -14.37 -9.22 7.52
N MET A 193 -15.57 -9.49 7.99
CA MET A 193 -16.80 -9.44 7.22
C MET A 193 -17.84 -8.61 7.95
N GLY A 194 -18.43 -7.67 7.25
CA GLY A 194 -19.65 -6.99 7.65
C GLY A 194 -20.87 -7.70 7.06
N ILE A 195 -21.94 -7.79 7.84
CA ILE A 195 -23.26 -8.17 7.38
C ILE A 195 -24.27 -7.10 7.81
N ILE A 196 -25.30 -6.93 7.00
CA ILE A 196 -26.43 -6.04 7.28
C ILE A 196 -27.67 -6.92 7.32
N LEU A 197 -28.44 -6.79 8.39
CA LEU A 197 -29.70 -7.48 8.63
C LEU A 197 -30.84 -6.46 8.64
N ASP A 198 -32.00 -6.80 8.08
CA ASP A 198 -33.22 -6.01 8.25
C ASP A 198 -33.81 -6.17 9.67
N GLU A 199 -34.92 -5.47 9.92
CA GLU A 199 -35.64 -5.50 11.20
C GLU A 199 -36.13 -6.90 11.59
N GLN A 200 -36.43 -7.76 10.60
CA GLN A 200 -36.83 -9.15 10.83
C GLN A 200 -35.62 -10.09 11.03
N GLY A 201 -34.39 -9.56 10.98
CA GLY A 201 -33.16 -10.30 11.13
C GLY A 201 -32.72 -11.06 9.87
N LYS A 202 -33.35 -10.81 8.72
CA LYS A 202 -32.98 -11.40 7.44
C LYS A 202 -31.77 -10.68 6.87
N LEU A 203 -30.85 -11.46 6.29
CA LEU A 203 -29.64 -10.95 5.65
C LEU A 203 -29.99 -10.15 4.40
N VAL A 204 -29.62 -8.87 4.38
CA VAL A 204 -29.77 -7.98 3.22
C VAL A 204 -28.45 -7.70 2.51
N GLY A 205 -27.33 -7.83 3.23
CA GLY A 205 -26.03 -7.48 2.68
C GLY A 205 -24.85 -8.15 3.37
N LYS A 206 -23.78 -8.37 2.62
CA LYS A 206 -22.50 -8.89 3.11
C LYS A 206 -21.36 -8.19 2.38
N VAL A 207 -20.37 -7.69 3.12
CA VAL A 207 -19.27 -6.90 2.56
C VAL A 207 -17.96 -7.18 3.32
N PRO A 208 -16.84 -7.48 2.64
CA PRO A 208 -15.56 -7.67 3.31
C PRO A 208 -14.96 -6.33 3.77
N PHE A 209 -14.30 -6.32 4.93
CA PHE A 209 -13.48 -5.19 5.33
C PHE A 209 -12.16 -5.17 4.53
N GLN A 210 -11.72 -3.96 4.16
CA GLN A 210 -10.40 -3.79 3.56
C GLN A 210 -9.31 -4.20 4.55
N LYS A 211 -8.47 -5.15 4.15
CA LYS A 211 -7.35 -5.62 4.97
C LYS A 211 -6.29 -4.54 5.07
N LYS A 212 -5.84 -4.24 6.28
CA LYS A 212 -4.74 -3.30 6.52
C LYS A 212 -3.75 -3.90 7.50
N ARG A 213 -2.46 -3.84 7.15
CA ARG A 213 -1.38 -4.27 8.05
C ARG A 213 -1.18 -3.21 9.13
N LEU A 214 -1.10 -3.65 10.37
CA LEU A 214 -0.83 -2.85 11.56
C LEU A 214 0.45 -3.34 12.22
N LEU A 215 1.42 -2.45 12.39
CA LEU A 215 2.56 -2.68 13.26
C LEU A 215 2.14 -2.55 14.73
N PRO A 216 2.92 -3.11 15.69
CA PRO A 216 2.66 -2.90 17.12
C PRO A 216 2.50 -1.41 17.46
N GLY A 217 1.38 -1.08 18.13
CA GLY A 217 0.98 0.28 18.48
C GLY A 217 0.27 1.08 17.37
N GLU A 218 0.19 0.57 16.15
CA GLU A 218 -0.43 1.28 15.01
C GLU A 218 -1.96 1.29 15.12
N LYS A 219 -2.55 2.43 14.77
CA LYS A 219 -4.00 2.61 14.68
C LYS A 219 -4.44 2.68 13.22
N ALA A 220 -5.61 2.13 12.91
CA ALA A 220 -6.25 2.38 11.63
C ALA A 220 -7.76 2.27 11.72
N THR A 221 -8.46 2.85 10.75
CA THR A 221 -9.88 2.56 10.51
C THR A 221 -10.00 1.47 9.47
N LEU A 222 -10.68 0.37 9.81
CA LEU A 222 -11.11 -0.63 8.85
C LEU A 222 -12.46 -0.20 8.29
N VAL A 223 -12.59 -0.26 6.97
CA VAL A 223 -13.79 0.16 6.24
C VAL A 223 -14.30 -0.98 5.37
N ALA A 224 -15.61 -1.14 5.33
CA ALA A 224 -16.30 -1.98 4.37
C ALA A 224 -17.39 -1.14 3.68
N ASP A 225 -17.26 -0.97 2.37
CA ASP A 225 -18.19 -0.23 1.51
C ASP A 225 -19.26 -1.17 0.98
N PHE A 226 -20.51 -1.03 1.43
CA PHE A 226 -21.62 -1.87 0.98
C PHE A 226 -22.19 -1.32 -0.34
N PRO A 227 -21.98 -1.99 -1.49
CA PRO A 227 -22.33 -1.42 -2.80
C PRO A 227 -23.81 -1.59 -3.18
N GLY A 228 -24.59 -2.28 -2.35
CA GLY A 228 -26.01 -2.51 -2.62
C GLY A 228 -26.88 -1.34 -2.15
N ASP A 229 -28.05 -1.24 -2.75
CA ASP A 229 -29.08 -0.32 -2.28
C ASP A 229 -29.67 -0.83 -0.96
N LEU A 230 -29.80 0.08 0.01
CA LEU A 230 -30.54 -0.16 1.24
C LEU A 230 -31.82 0.68 1.17
N PRO A 231 -33.00 0.06 1.02
CA PRO A 231 -34.27 0.77 1.10
C PRO A 231 -34.43 1.48 2.45
N THR A 232 -35.30 2.49 2.51
CA THR A 232 -35.73 3.12 3.76
C THR A 232 -36.18 2.07 4.78
N GLY A 233 -35.67 2.17 6.01
CA GLY A 233 -35.97 1.20 7.07
C GLY A 233 -34.92 1.12 8.17
N ASN A 234 -35.16 0.22 9.12
CA ASN A 234 -34.25 -0.07 10.23
C ASN A 234 -33.45 -1.35 9.98
N TYR A 235 -32.17 -1.29 10.29
CA TYR A 235 -31.21 -2.34 10.04
C TYR A 235 -30.30 -2.55 11.25
N ARG A 236 -29.72 -3.75 11.32
CA ARG A 236 -28.63 -4.07 12.23
C ARG A 236 -27.41 -4.49 11.43
N ALA A 237 -26.32 -3.76 11.62
CA ALA A 237 -25.02 -4.15 11.10
C ALA A 237 -24.27 -5.01 12.12
N VAL A 238 -23.59 -6.05 11.64
CA VAL A 238 -22.69 -6.87 12.44
C VAL A 238 -21.37 -7.00 11.70
N ALA A 239 -20.27 -6.70 12.38
CA ALA A 239 -18.92 -6.89 11.87
C ALA A 239 -18.25 -8.02 12.64
N THR A 240 -17.63 -8.97 11.94
CA THR A 240 -16.77 -9.98 12.56
C THR A 240 -15.36 -9.85 12.00
N PHE A 241 -14.41 -9.50 12.86
CA PHE A 241 -12.99 -9.48 12.54
C PHE A 241 -12.33 -10.79 12.95
N ASP A 242 -11.49 -11.34 12.08
CA ASP A 242 -10.62 -12.46 12.41
C ASP A 242 -9.25 -11.90 12.84
N ILE A 243 -8.94 -12.11 14.13
CA ILE A 243 -7.69 -11.69 14.75
C ILE A 243 -6.94 -12.95 15.16
N ALA A 244 -6.06 -13.42 14.27
CA ALA A 244 -5.24 -14.62 14.48
C ALA A 244 -6.06 -15.86 14.90
N GLY A 245 -7.20 -16.10 14.23
CA GLY A 245 -8.09 -17.23 14.50
C GLY A 245 -9.07 -17.00 15.65
N ARG A 246 -9.07 -15.81 16.27
CA ARG A 246 -10.03 -15.42 17.30
C ARG A 246 -11.02 -14.42 16.73
N PRO A 247 -12.31 -14.77 16.62
CA PRO A 247 -13.30 -13.84 16.11
C PRO A 247 -13.60 -12.74 17.13
N LEU A 248 -13.63 -11.50 16.67
CA LEU A 248 -14.15 -10.34 17.39
C LEU A 248 -15.39 -9.84 16.67
N THR A 249 -16.54 -9.94 17.33
CA THR A 249 -17.83 -9.52 16.77
C THR A 249 -18.30 -8.21 17.40
N LEU A 250 -18.65 -7.25 16.55
CA LEU A 250 -19.24 -5.97 16.92
C LEU A 250 -20.58 -5.81 16.21
N SER A 251 -21.49 -5.03 16.79
CA SER A 251 -22.78 -4.72 16.17
C SER A 251 -23.19 -3.28 16.41
N SER A 252 -23.95 -2.72 15.46
CA SER A 252 -24.55 -1.40 15.58
C SER A 252 -25.87 -1.36 14.82
N SER A 253 -26.77 -0.49 15.24
CA SER A 253 -28.01 -0.20 14.51
C SER A 253 -27.75 0.81 13.40
N LEU A 254 -28.59 0.79 12.37
CA LEU A 254 -28.61 1.70 11.23
C LEU A 254 -30.06 2.01 10.89
N SER A 255 -30.39 3.29 10.72
CA SER A 255 -31.67 3.72 10.15
C SER A 255 -31.39 4.43 8.83
N VAL A 256 -32.04 3.98 7.76
CA VAL A 256 -32.01 4.63 6.45
C VAL A 256 -33.31 5.44 6.32
N PRO A 257 -33.22 6.76 6.10
CA PRO A 257 -34.39 7.64 5.99
C PRO A 257 -35.22 7.40 4.73
#